data_AF-A0A3D3X4X1-F1
#
_entry.id   AF-A0A3D3X4X1-F1
#
_cell.length_a   1.000
_cell.length_b   1.000
_cell.length_c   1.000
_cell.angle_alpha   90.00
_cell.angle_beta   90.00
_cell.angle_gamma   90.00
#
_symmetry.space_group_name_H-M   'P 1'
#
loop_
_entity.id
_entity.type
_entity.pdbx_description
1 polymer ?
#
loop_
_entity_poly.entity_id
_entity_poly.type
_entity_poly.pdbx_seq_one_letter_code
_entity_poly.pdbx_strand_id
1 'polypeptide(L)'
;WEYGFRCLIGVSYSEIFYNNCIKNGILIFTLESEKINDLFKSVEENAGMSMNINLIQQEIITPEGNSMHFEISEFHKFCLVNGIDQIDWTLQFEDLIIQHEKKVEDGFPWLSLKSDA
;
A
#
# COMPACT_ATOMS: atom_id res chain seq x y z
N TRP A 1 -9.01 0.14 12.66
CA TRP A 1 -10.18 0.78 12.02
C TRP A 1 -11.02 1.65 12.97
N GLU A 2 -10.82 1.59 14.29
CA GLU A 2 -11.66 2.28 15.27
C GLU A 2 -11.68 3.82 15.19
N TYR A 3 -10.75 4.44 14.46
CA TYR A 3 -10.64 5.91 14.38
C TYR A 3 -10.91 6.52 12.99
N GLY A 4 -11.30 5.71 11.99
CA GLY A 4 -11.70 6.22 10.67
C GLY A 4 -10.58 6.78 9.76
N PHE A 5 -9.31 6.70 10.17
CA PHE A 5 -8.18 7.14 9.33
C PHE A 5 -8.09 6.33 8.03
N ARG A 6 -7.83 7.03 6.92
CA ARG A 6 -7.62 6.46 5.57
C ARG A 6 -6.23 6.72 5.02
N CYS A 7 -5.57 7.76 5.51
CA CYS A 7 -4.27 8.20 5.05
C CYS A 7 -3.42 8.68 6.23
N LEU A 8 -2.13 8.37 6.21
CA LEU A 8 -1.11 8.88 7.11
C LEU A 8 0.00 9.54 6.29
N ILE A 9 0.37 10.76 6.69
CA ILE A 9 1.38 11.57 6.02
C ILE A 9 2.40 12.01 7.05
N GLY A 10 3.68 11.88 6.74
CA GLY A 10 4.75 12.18 7.68
C GLY A 10 6.11 12.34 6.99
N VAL A 11 7.15 12.55 7.78
CA VAL A 11 8.53 12.70 7.25
C VAL A 11 9.19 11.33 7.05
N SER A 12 8.98 10.42 8.00
CA SER A 12 9.53 9.06 7.95
C SER A 12 8.69 8.10 8.78
N TYR A 13 8.80 6.82 8.45
CA TYR A 13 8.12 5.73 9.15
C TYR A 13 9.08 4.55 9.31
N SER A 14 8.85 3.73 10.34
CA SER A 14 9.49 2.42 10.40
C SER A 14 8.87 1.49 9.36
N GLU A 15 9.69 0.60 8.80
CA GLU A 15 9.26 -0.32 7.74
C GLU A 15 8.13 -1.25 8.19
N ILE A 16 8.20 -1.75 9.42
CA ILE A 16 7.14 -2.61 10.00
C ILE A 16 5.81 -1.86 10.06
N PHE A 17 5.81 -0.61 10.53
CA PHE A 17 4.60 0.19 10.62
C PHE A 17 4.02 0.50 9.24
N TYR A 18 4.89 0.87 8.29
CA TYR A 18 4.52 1.14 6.91
C TYR A 18 3.83 -0.09 6.27
N ASN A 19 4.45 -1.27 6.38
CA ASN A 19 3.90 -2.51 5.83
C ASN A 19 2.57 -2.90 6.48
N ASN A 20 2.43 -2.71 7.79
CA ASN A 20 1.17 -2.97 8.48
C ASN A 20 0.06 -2.01 8.04
N CYS A 21 0.36 -0.74 7.77
CA CYS A 21 -0.63 0.21 7.26
C CYS A 21 -1.14 -0.22 5.89
N ILE A 22 -0.22 -0.54 4.96
CA ILE A 22 -0.56 -0.98 3.60
C ILE A 22 -1.41 -2.26 3.62
N LYS A 23 -1.00 -3.27 4.41
CA LYS A 23 -1.78 -4.52 4.56
C LYS A 23 -3.19 -4.29 5.11
N ASN A 24 -3.36 -3.26 5.94
CA ASN A 24 -4.66 -2.86 6.46
C ASN A 24 -5.37 -1.83 5.58
N GLY A 25 -4.98 -1.63 4.32
CA GLY A 25 -5.66 -0.71 3.42
C GLY A 25 -5.53 0.77 3.78
N ILE A 26 -4.56 1.14 4.62
CA ILE A 26 -4.28 2.53 5.00
C ILE A 26 -3.17 3.06 4.10
N LEU A 27 -3.47 4.11 3.35
CA LEU A 27 -2.47 4.81 2.57
C LEU A 27 -1.46 5.48 3.52
N ILE A 28 -0.18 5.23 3.29
CA ILE A 28 0.90 5.86 4.06
C ILE A 28 2.00 6.27 3.10
N PHE A 29 2.45 7.51 3.19
CA PHE A 29 3.55 8.04 2.36
C PHE A 29 4.29 9.16 3.09
N THR A 30 5.49 9.45 2.60
CA THR A 30 6.37 10.46 3.17
C THR A 30 6.44 11.71 2.30
N LEU A 31 6.57 12.87 2.94
CA LEU A 31 6.93 14.13 2.31
C LEU A 31 8.16 14.72 2.99
N GLU A 32 8.79 15.68 2.32
CA GLU A 32 9.86 16.49 2.90
C GLU A 32 9.35 17.27 4.12
N SER A 33 10.21 17.46 5.12
CA SER A 33 9.85 18.13 6.38
C SER A 33 9.28 19.53 6.17
N GLU A 34 9.73 20.26 5.15
CA GLU A 34 9.22 21.59 4.81
C GLU A 34 7.74 21.53 4.40
N LYS A 35 7.38 20.61 3.50
CA LYS A 35 5.98 20.39 3.06
C LYS A 35 5.10 19.95 4.23
N ILE A 36 5.60 19.10 5.12
CA ILE A 36 4.86 18.68 6.31
C ILE A 36 4.59 19.88 7.23
N ASN A 37 5.58 20.73 7.46
CA ASN A 37 5.41 21.94 8.27
C ASN A 37 4.40 22.92 7.65
N ASP A 38 4.41 23.08 6.33
CA ASP A 38 3.46 23.94 5.64
C ASP A 38 2.03 23.39 5.71
N LEU A 39 1.87 22.06 5.61
CA LEU A 39 0.59 21.40 5.88
C LEU A 39 0.10 21.65 7.31
N PHE A 40 0.98 21.56 8.32
CA PHE A 40 0.61 21.86 9.70
C PHE A 40 0.12 23.31 9.87
N LYS A 41 0.85 24.30 9.33
CA LYS A 41 0.42 25.70 9.37
C LYS A 41 -0.94 25.90 8.71
N SER A 42 -1.13 25.31 7.52
CA SER A 42 -2.38 25.42 6.78
C SER A 42 -3.58 24.88 7.57
N VAL A 43 -3.38 23.80 8.34
CA VAL A 43 -4.41 23.20 9.20
C VAL A 43 -4.69 24.07 10.43
N GLU A 44 -3.65 24.66 11.03
CA GLU A 44 -3.79 25.58 12.18
C GLU A 44 -4.54 26.87 11.79
N GLU A 45 -4.26 27.42 10.62
CA GLU A 45 -4.92 28.63 10.10
C GLU A 45 -6.36 28.34 9.65
N ASN A 46 -6.63 27.14 9.14
CA ASN A 46 -7.93 26.75 8.57
C ASN A 46 -8.47 25.49 9.26
N ALA A 47 -8.98 25.65 10.48
CA ALA A 47 -9.59 24.54 11.21
C ALA A 47 -10.74 23.90 10.39
N GLY A 48 -10.65 22.57 10.19
CA GLY A 48 -11.62 21.82 9.37
C GLY A 48 -11.30 21.77 7.88
N MET A 49 -10.11 22.20 7.47
CA MET A 49 -9.57 22.03 6.13
C MET A 49 -9.72 20.58 5.62
N SER A 50 -10.22 20.44 4.39
CA SER A 50 -10.29 19.16 3.68
C SER A 50 -9.27 19.12 2.55
N MET A 51 -8.47 18.06 2.48
CA MET A 51 -7.56 17.79 1.36
C MET A 51 -8.01 16.56 0.60
N ASN A 52 -7.83 16.57 -0.71
CA ASN A 52 -8.10 15.40 -1.55
C ASN A 52 -6.79 14.67 -1.84
N ILE A 53 -6.76 13.36 -1.63
CA ILE A 53 -5.61 12.51 -1.93
C ILE A 53 -6.03 11.57 -3.07
N ASN A 54 -5.49 11.81 -4.25
CA ASN A 54 -5.69 10.94 -5.41
C ASN A 54 -4.58 9.91 -5.48
N LEU A 55 -4.87 8.68 -5.07
CA LEU A 55 -3.91 7.57 -5.13
C LEU A 55 -3.52 7.16 -6.55
N ILE A 56 -4.45 7.25 -7.51
CA ILE A 56 -4.20 6.82 -8.90
C ILE A 56 -3.23 7.78 -9.57
N GLN A 57 -3.43 9.09 -9.39
CA GLN A 57 -2.54 10.13 -9.91
C GLN A 57 -1.34 10.42 -9.00
N GLN A 58 -1.38 9.91 -7.76
CA GLN A 58 -0.39 10.18 -6.72
C GLN A 58 -0.25 11.67 -6.42
N GLU A 59 -1.40 12.33 -6.27
CA GLU A 59 -1.50 13.77 -6.05
C GLU A 59 -2.27 14.10 -4.77
N ILE A 60 -1.81 15.15 -4.10
CA ILE A 60 -2.44 15.81 -2.97
C ILE A 60 -2.97 17.14 -3.47
N ILE A 61 -4.28 17.33 -3.43
CA ILE A 61 -4.94 18.57 -3.85
C ILE A 61 -5.38 19.31 -2.58
N THR A 62 -4.80 20.48 -2.36
CA THR A 62 -5.19 21.37 -1.26
C THR A 62 -6.52 22.06 -1.59
N PRO A 63 -7.27 22.57 -0.60
CA PRO A 63 -8.50 23.33 -0.85
C PRO A 63 -8.30 24.58 -1.71
N GLU A 64 -7.07 25.12 -1.75
CA GLU A 64 -6.69 26.26 -2.58
C GLU A 64 -6.47 25.87 -4.05
N GLY A 65 -6.50 24.57 -4.38
CA GLY A 65 -6.27 24.04 -5.72
C GLY A 65 -4.80 23.75 -6.04
N ASN A 66 -3.89 23.89 -5.07
CA ASN A 66 -2.49 23.52 -5.26
C ASN A 66 -2.37 22.00 -5.28
N SER A 67 -1.64 21.45 -6.26
CA SER A 67 -1.35 20.02 -6.36
C SER A 67 0.10 19.73 -5.95
N MET A 68 0.29 18.68 -5.14
CA MET A 68 1.60 18.17 -4.74
C MET A 68 1.68 16.67 -5.05
N HIS A 69 2.79 16.24 -5.62
CA HIS A 69 3.03 14.82 -5.88
C HIS A 69 3.56 14.10 -4.64
N PHE A 70 3.18 12.83 -4.47
CA PHE A 70 3.75 11.92 -3.49
C PHE A 70 4.15 10.59 -4.11
N GLU A 71 5.10 9.89 -3.50
CA GLU A 71 5.56 8.60 -4.02
C GLU A 71 5.02 7.42 -3.20
N ILE A 72 4.71 6.33 -3.89
CA ILE A 72 4.37 5.03 -3.32
C ILE A 72 4.82 3.96 -4.31
N SER A 73 5.18 2.77 -3.82
CA SER A 73 5.54 1.67 -4.70
C SER A 73 4.34 1.26 -5.56
N GLU A 74 4.59 0.87 -6.81
CA GLU A 74 3.55 0.44 -7.74
C GLU A 74 2.76 -0.76 -7.21
N PHE A 75 3.45 -1.69 -6.54
CA PHE A 75 2.83 -2.83 -5.89
C PHE A 75 1.88 -2.42 -4.74
N HIS A 76 2.31 -1.53 -3.84
CA HIS A 76 1.44 -1.09 -2.74
C HIS A 76 0.27 -0.26 -3.26
N LYS A 77 0.49 0.57 -4.29
CA LYS A 77 -0.58 1.27 -5.00
C LYS A 77 -1.58 0.28 -5.57
N PHE A 78 -1.12 -0.79 -6.23
CA PHE A 78 -1.99 -1.83 -6.77
C PHE A 78 -2.83 -2.49 -5.68
N CYS A 79 -2.21 -2.91 -4.57
CA CYS A 79 -2.92 -3.49 -3.42
C CYS A 79 -3.99 -2.55 -2.86
N LEU A 80 -3.65 -1.28 -2.62
CA LEU A 80 -4.56 -0.28 -2.07
C LEU A 80 -5.70 0.08 -3.03
N VAL A 81 -5.44 0.19 -4.33
CA VAL A 81 -6.46 0.50 -5.35
C VAL A 81 -7.44 -0.66 -5.53
N ASN A 82 -6.95 -1.89 -5.55
CA ASN A 82 -7.80 -3.07 -5.74
C ASN A 82 -8.40 -3.59 -4.43
N GLY A 83 -7.98 -3.06 -3.29
CA GLY A 83 -8.42 -3.51 -1.97
C GLY A 83 -7.99 -4.95 -1.65
N ILE A 84 -6.86 -5.38 -2.20
CA ILE A 84 -6.33 -6.74 -2.03
C ILE A 84 -5.00 -6.70 -1.27
N ASP A 85 -4.67 -7.75 -0.55
CA ASP A 85 -3.37 -7.88 0.08
C ASP A 85 -2.33 -8.61 -0.80
N GLN A 86 -1.14 -8.87 -0.25
CA GLN A 86 -0.06 -9.53 -0.98
C GLN A 86 -0.34 -11.01 -1.24
N ILE A 87 -1.10 -11.66 -0.36
CA ILE A 87 -1.51 -13.07 -0.50
C ILE A 87 -2.52 -13.15 -1.63
N ASP A 88 -3.54 -12.29 -1.62
CA ASP A 88 -4.53 -12.17 -2.69
C ASP A 88 -3.86 -11.90 -4.04
N TRP A 89 -2.85 -11.02 -4.07
CA TRP A 89 -2.07 -10.78 -5.28
C TRP A 89 -1.33 -12.03 -5.77
N THR A 90 -0.72 -12.79 -4.85
CA THR A 90 -0.03 -14.04 -5.19
C THR A 90 -0.99 -15.11 -5.68
N LEU A 91 -2.20 -15.17 -5.12
CA LEU A 91 -3.26 -16.09 -5.56
C LEU A 91 -3.73 -15.82 -6.99
N GLN A 92 -3.51 -14.63 -7.55
CA GLN A 92 -3.77 -14.37 -8.97
C GLN A 92 -2.88 -15.21 -9.90
N PHE A 93 -1.79 -15.79 -9.37
CA PHE A 93 -0.87 -16.67 -10.10
C PHE A 93 -1.07 -18.15 -9.77
N GLU A 94 -2.20 -18.54 -9.17
CA GLU A 94 -2.50 -19.93 -8.78
C GLU A 94 -2.23 -20.93 -9.92
N ASP A 95 -2.67 -20.62 -11.14
CA ASP A 95 -2.43 -21.48 -12.31
C ASP A 95 -0.94 -21.67 -12.63
N LEU A 96 -0.12 -20.61 -12.46
CA LEU A 96 1.33 -20.70 -12.67
C LEU A 96 2.01 -21.49 -11.56
N ILE A 97 1.53 -21.35 -10.32
CA ILE A 97 1.99 -22.13 -9.17
C ILE A 97 1.73 -23.61 -9.43
N ILE A 98 0.50 -23.98 -9.78
CA ILE A 98 0.12 -25.37 -10.10
C ILE A 98 0.95 -25.93 -11.27
N GLN A 99 1.18 -25.13 -12.32
CA GLN A 99 2.00 -25.57 -13.45
C GLN A 99 3.47 -25.79 -13.06
N HIS A 100 4.01 -24.94 -12.19
CA HIS A 100 5.36 -25.10 -11.67
C HIS A 100 5.47 -26.35 -10.79
N GLU A 101 4.52 -26.54 -9.86
CA GLU A 101 4.47 -27.70 -8.97
C GLU A 101 4.42 -29.02 -9.75
N LYS A 102 3.57 -29.12 -10.79
CA LYS A 102 3.52 -30.30 -11.67
C LYS A 102 4.87 -30.59 -12.33
N LYS A 103 5.56 -29.57 -12.85
CA LYS A 103 6.89 -29.73 -13.46
C LYS A 103 7.93 -30.20 -12.43
N VAL A 104 7.83 -29.72 -11.20
CA VAL A 104 8.72 -30.13 -10.11
C VAL A 104 8.44 -31.59 -9.73
N GLU A 105 7.18 -32.01 -9.61
CA GLU A 105 6.81 -33.41 -9.34
C GLU A 105 7.31 -34.36 -10.45
N ASP A 106 7.16 -33.99 -11.72
CA ASP A 106 7.61 -34.77 -12.87
C ASP A 106 9.15 -34.90 -12.91
N GLY A 107 9.87 -33.83 -12.56
CA GLY A 107 11.33 -33.79 -12.59
C GLY A 107 12.00 -34.35 -11.33
N PHE A 108 11.31 -34.33 -10.20
CA PHE A 108 11.83 -34.71 -8.89
C PHE A 108 10.82 -35.61 -8.14
N PRO A 109 10.67 -36.89 -8.53
CA PRO A 109 9.62 -37.77 -7.99
C PRO A 109 9.71 -38.06 -6.49
N TRP A 110 10.83 -37.75 -5.83
CA TRP A 110 11.01 -37.90 -4.38
C TRP A 110 10.52 -36.71 -3.56
N LEU A 111 10.13 -35.61 -4.22
CA LEU A 111 9.56 -34.42 -3.57
C LEU A 111 8.03 -34.51 -3.42
N SER A 112 7.37 -35.45 -4.11
CA SER A 112 5.94 -35.67 -3.90
C SER A 112 5.74 -36.18 -2.47
N LEU A 113 5.29 -35.31 -1.57
CA LEU A 113 4.80 -35.68 -0.25
C LEU A 113 3.47 -36.42 -0.41
N LYS A 114 3.51 -37.63 -0.98
CA LYS A 114 2.50 -38.63 -0.64
C LYS A 114 2.77 -38.96 0.81
N SER A 115 1.96 -38.38 1.69
CA SER A 115 1.77 -38.86 3.05
C SER A 115 1.51 -40.36 2.96
N ASP A 116 2.51 -41.17 3.28
CA ASP A 116 2.33 -42.59 3.58
C ASP A 116 1.42 -42.67 4.81
N ALA A 117 0.14 -42.97 4.56
CA ALA A 117 -0.83 -43.35 5.57
C ALA A 117 -0.59 -44.80 6.02
#